data_AF-A0A2G8PFN1-F1
#
_entry.id   AF-A0A2G8PFN1-F1
#
_cell.length_a   1.000
_cell.length_b   1.000
_cell.length_c   1.000
_cell.angle_alpha   90.00
_cell.angle_beta   90.00
_cell.angle_gamma   90.00
#
_symmetry.space_group_name_H-M   'P 1'
#
loop_
_entity.id
_entity.type
_entity.pdbx_description
1 polymer ?
#
loop_
_entity_poly.entity_id
_entity_poly.type
_entity_poly.pdbx_seq_one_letter_code
_entity_poly.pdbx_strand_id
1 'polypeptide(L)'
;MALSVGLALALLALWWMDPTPTTLSQYTTSLQERTLPQLHNIRQAVQSLDGVYIQPGAVFSFNQVVGPRTLERGYLPAPVFMVAETLDSVGGGICQVSSSLYNAALLAGLEVVERHPHYRQVESVPPGLDATVWYGLADLRLRNPFPWPVRLRFQIRGQTLIVSVLGRGSHPAPAIPPIRVEQRRLDPQHLQVSVYRGNERLSQDRYVAP
;
A
#
# COMPACT_ATOMS: atom_id res chain seq x y z
N MET A 1 1.56 -46.47 -13.24
CA MET A 1 2.51 -45.65 -12.44
C MET A 1 1.74 -44.45 -11.91
N ALA A 2 1.39 -44.47 -10.62
CA ALA A 2 0.75 -43.34 -9.96
C ALA A 2 1.82 -42.29 -9.66
N LEU A 3 1.85 -41.19 -10.41
CA LEU A 3 2.53 -39.98 -9.97
C LEU A 3 1.86 -39.58 -8.66
N SER A 4 2.57 -39.76 -7.55
CA SER A 4 2.09 -39.43 -6.21
C SER A 4 1.54 -38.00 -6.20
N VAL A 5 0.34 -37.80 -5.67
CA VAL A 5 -0.37 -36.52 -5.57
C VAL A 5 0.53 -35.35 -5.11
N GLY A 6 1.56 -35.64 -4.30
CA GLY A 6 2.57 -34.67 -3.86
C GLY A 6 3.44 -34.05 -4.98
N LEU A 7 3.78 -34.79 -6.05
CA LEU A 7 4.59 -34.27 -7.16
C LEU A 7 3.77 -33.34 -8.07
N ALA A 8 2.47 -33.65 -8.24
CA ALA A 8 1.54 -32.81 -8.99
C ALA A 8 1.28 -31.47 -8.26
N LEU A 9 1.13 -31.49 -6.93
CA LEU A 9 0.98 -30.28 -6.11
C LEU A 9 2.24 -29.40 -6.13
N ALA A 10 3.44 -30.00 -6.07
CA ALA A 10 4.70 -29.26 -6.16
C ALA A 10 4.92 -28.62 -7.54
N LEU A 11 4.59 -29.33 -8.62
CA LEU A 11 4.63 -28.79 -9.98
C LEU A 11 3.58 -27.70 -10.19
N LEU A 12 2.37 -27.84 -9.65
CA LEU A 12 1.35 -26.77 -9.64
C LEU A 12 1.81 -25.52 -8.88
N ALA A 13 2.51 -25.68 -7.75
CA ALA A 13 3.09 -24.58 -6.99
C ALA A 13 4.20 -23.85 -7.78
N LEU A 14 5.07 -24.60 -8.46
CA LEU A 14 6.10 -24.04 -9.36
C LEU A 14 5.50 -23.34 -10.58
N TRP A 15 4.37 -23.84 -11.12
CA TRP A 15 3.62 -23.18 -12.19
C TRP A 15 2.96 -21.88 -11.77
N TRP A 16 2.67 -21.73 -10.47
CA TRP A 16 2.14 -20.49 -9.88
C TRP A 16 3.23 -19.44 -9.63
N MET A 17 4.49 -19.89 -9.50
CA MET A 17 5.67 -19.05 -9.33
C MET A 17 6.25 -18.74 -10.71
N ASP A 18 5.63 -17.81 -11.42
CA ASP A 18 6.14 -17.31 -12.70
C ASP A 18 7.58 -16.77 -12.53
N PRO A 19 8.59 -17.34 -13.23
CA PRO A 19 9.97 -16.91 -13.10
C PRO A 19 10.21 -15.50 -13.67
N THR A 20 9.27 -14.97 -14.46
CA THR A 20 9.34 -13.65 -15.09
C THR A 20 8.06 -12.85 -14.86
N PRO A 21 7.82 -12.36 -13.62
CA PRO A 21 6.60 -11.62 -13.33
C PRO A 21 6.59 -10.27 -14.05
N THR A 22 5.44 -9.90 -14.62
CA THR A 22 5.24 -8.59 -15.27
C THR A 22 4.86 -7.54 -14.24
N THR A 23 5.46 -6.36 -14.31
CA THR A 23 5.04 -5.21 -13.50
C THR A 23 3.68 -4.71 -13.97
N LEU A 24 2.63 -4.89 -13.15
CA LEU A 24 1.31 -4.34 -13.42
C LEU A 24 1.26 -2.84 -13.14
N SER A 25 1.91 -2.42 -12.06
CA SER A 25 2.01 -1.01 -11.68
C SER A 25 3.26 -0.72 -10.87
N GLN A 26 3.60 0.56 -10.79
CA GLN A 26 4.59 1.08 -9.87
C GLN A 26 4.15 2.44 -9.36
N TYR A 27 4.42 2.71 -8.08
CA TYR A 27 4.27 4.02 -7.49
C TYR A 27 5.51 4.37 -6.67
N THR A 28 5.91 5.63 -6.72
CA THR A 28 7.12 6.12 -6.04
C THR A 28 6.78 7.31 -5.16
N THR A 29 7.44 7.36 -4.00
CA THR A 29 7.34 8.49 -3.08
C THR A 29 8.72 8.89 -2.60
N SER A 30 8.95 10.20 -2.45
CA SER A 30 10.19 10.74 -1.91
C SER A 30 10.33 10.39 -0.42
N LEU A 31 11.54 10.02 -0.02
CA LEU A 31 12.00 9.89 1.36
C LEU A 31 12.93 11.05 1.74
N GLN A 32 13.02 12.09 0.89
CA GLN A 32 13.68 13.34 1.25
C GLN A 32 13.04 13.90 2.53
N GLU A 33 13.85 14.56 3.35
CA GLU A 33 13.42 15.19 4.61
C GLU A 33 12.93 14.21 5.70
N ARG A 34 13.01 12.89 5.46
CA ARG A 34 12.74 11.90 6.50
C ARG A 34 13.90 11.83 7.49
N THR A 35 13.55 11.87 8.77
CA THR A 35 14.52 11.69 9.85
C THR A 35 15.07 10.25 9.85
N LEU A 36 16.23 10.05 10.47
CA LEU A 36 16.84 8.71 10.58
C LEU A 36 15.90 7.68 11.24
N PRO A 37 15.15 8.01 12.32
CA PRO A 37 14.15 7.10 12.89
C PRO A 37 13.01 6.75 11.94
N GLN A 38 12.49 7.71 11.16
CA GLN A 38 11.46 7.43 10.15
C GLN A 38 12.00 6.48 9.07
N LEU A 39 13.21 6.73 8.56
CA LEU A 39 13.85 5.87 7.57
C LEU A 39 14.07 4.45 8.10
N HIS A 40 14.44 4.30 9.37
CA HIS A 40 14.57 3.00 10.03
C HIS A 40 13.23 2.24 10.07
N ASN A 41 12.17 2.89 10.56
CA ASN A 41 10.84 2.30 10.63
C ASN A 41 10.30 1.89 9.24
N ILE A 42 10.50 2.77 8.24
CA ILE A 42 10.12 2.51 6.85
C ILE A 42 10.86 1.29 6.30
N ARG A 43 12.19 1.17 6.55
CA ARG A 43 12.97 0.00 6.13
C ARG A 43 12.45 -1.29 6.76
N GLN A 44 12.13 -1.29 8.05
CA GLN A 44 11.58 -2.47 8.72
C GLN A 44 10.23 -2.90 8.13
N ALA A 45 9.32 -1.96 7.85
CA ALA A 45 8.06 -2.28 7.20
C ALA A 45 8.26 -2.80 5.77
N VAL A 46 9.13 -2.15 4.98
CA VAL A 46 9.50 -2.60 3.64
C VAL A 46 10.02 -4.03 3.64
N GLN A 47 10.89 -4.39 4.58
CA GLN A 47 11.42 -5.75 4.73
C GLN A 47 10.33 -6.79 5.03
N SER A 48 9.28 -6.40 5.77
CA SER A 48 8.16 -7.30 6.09
C SER A 48 7.22 -7.50 4.89
N LEU A 49 7.14 -6.52 4.00
CA LEU A 49 6.16 -6.47 2.91
C LEU A 49 6.72 -6.95 1.57
N ASP A 50 8.03 -6.79 1.32
CA ASP A 50 8.65 -7.17 0.06
C ASP A 50 8.54 -8.69 -0.16
N GLY A 51 8.01 -9.08 -1.31
CA GLY A 51 7.85 -10.48 -1.67
C GLY A 51 6.52 -11.12 -1.26
N VAL A 52 5.64 -10.41 -0.55
CA VAL A 52 4.32 -10.95 -0.19
C VAL A 52 3.48 -11.23 -1.43
N TYR A 53 2.85 -12.41 -1.46
CA TYR A 53 1.89 -12.80 -2.47
C TYR A 53 0.45 -12.62 -1.95
N ILE A 54 -0.42 -12.08 -2.79
CA ILE A 54 -1.87 -12.05 -2.58
C ILE A 54 -2.49 -13.04 -3.55
N GLN A 55 -3.03 -14.13 -3.03
CA GLN A 55 -3.65 -15.19 -3.84
C GLN A 55 -4.93 -14.71 -4.54
N PRO A 56 -5.36 -15.36 -5.64
CA PRO A 56 -6.63 -15.04 -6.30
C PRO A 56 -7.80 -14.95 -5.32
N GLY A 57 -8.55 -13.85 -5.35
CA GLY A 57 -9.69 -13.60 -4.47
C GLY A 57 -9.36 -13.33 -3.00
N ALA A 58 -8.10 -13.50 -2.57
CA ALA A 58 -7.69 -13.32 -1.18
C ALA A 58 -7.56 -11.84 -0.82
N VAL A 59 -7.75 -11.56 0.48
CA VAL A 59 -7.58 -10.23 1.07
C VAL A 59 -6.26 -10.17 1.82
N PHE A 60 -5.37 -9.29 1.38
CA PHE A 60 -4.18 -8.88 2.10
C PHE A 60 -4.55 -7.86 3.20
N SER A 61 -3.84 -7.92 4.33
CA SER A 61 -3.91 -6.94 5.42
C SER A 61 -2.50 -6.42 5.71
N PHE A 62 -2.34 -5.10 5.66
CA PHE A 62 -1.06 -4.46 5.95
C PHE A 62 -0.63 -4.71 7.39
N ASN A 63 -1.56 -4.56 8.34
CA ASN A 63 -1.28 -4.76 9.76
C ASN A 63 -1.00 -6.22 10.14
N GLN A 64 -1.59 -7.20 9.46
CA GLN A 64 -1.27 -8.61 9.69
C GLN A 64 0.17 -8.94 9.28
N VAL A 65 0.67 -8.34 8.20
CA VAL A 65 2.03 -8.59 7.71
C VAL A 65 3.07 -7.82 8.53
N VAL A 66 2.82 -6.54 8.81
CA VAL A 66 3.82 -5.70 9.50
C VAL A 66 3.79 -5.89 11.02
N GLY A 67 2.62 -6.18 11.60
CA GLY A 67 2.43 -6.40 13.03
C GLY A 67 2.46 -5.12 13.88
N PRO A 68 2.46 -5.22 15.23
CA PRO A 68 2.45 -4.05 16.10
C PRO A 68 3.77 -3.25 16.01
N ARG A 69 3.68 -1.93 16.15
CA ARG A 69 4.81 -1.00 16.06
C ARG A 69 5.30 -0.65 17.47
N THR A 70 6.15 -1.49 18.02
CA THR A 70 6.67 -1.35 19.39
C THR A 70 8.20 -1.30 19.42
N LEU A 71 8.76 -0.78 20.52
CA LEU A 71 10.22 -0.70 20.72
C LEU A 71 10.86 -2.09 20.72
N GLU A 72 10.20 -3.09 21.30
CA GLU A 72 10.68 -4.47 21.38
C GLU A 72 10.77 -5.13 20.00
N ARG A 73 9.97 -4.67 19.04
CA ARG A 73 10.03 -5.10 17.63
C ARG A 73 11.02 -4.26 16.80
N GLY A 74 11.75 -3.36 17.47
CA GLY A 74 12.80 -2.54 16.87
C GLY A 74 12.30 -1.27 16.20
N TYR A 75 11.02 -0.92 16.33
CA TYR A 75 10.53 0.37 15.85
C TYR A 75 11.03 1.49 16.76
N LEU A 76 11.34 2.64 16.17
CA LEU A 76 11.84 3.81 16.87
C LEU A 76 10.75 4.88 17.01
N PRO A 77 10.76 5.66 18.11
CA PRO A 77 10.02 6.92 18.17
C PRO A 77 10.47 7.82 17.04
N ALA A 78 9.51 8.36 16.31
CA ALA A 78 9.81 9.24 15.20
C ALA A 78 8.67 10.25 15.01
N PRO A 79 8.95 11.43 14.41
CA PRO A 79 7.92 12.44 14.19
C PRO A 79 6.73 11.87 13.42
N VAL A 80 5.53 12.05 13.97
CA VAL A 80 4.24 11.81 13.32
C VAL A 80 3.42 13.09 13.33
N PHE A 81 2.70 13.32 12.23
CA PHE A 81 1.71 14.39 12.17
C PHE A 81 0.42 13.89 12.82
N MET A 82 0.07 14.42 13.99
CA MET A 82 -1.21 14.16 14.64
C MET A 82 -1.98 15.46 14.86
N VAL A 83 -3.06 15.65 14.09
CA VAL A 83 -4.17 16.59 14.29
C VAL A 83 -3.85 18.08 14.40
N ALA A 84 -2.73 18.51 14.99
CA ALA A 84 -2.26 19.89 15.17
C ALA A 84 -0.77 20.00 15.54
N GLU A 85 -0.12 18.92 16.00
CA GLU A 85 1.25 18.94 16.50
C GLU A 85 2.08 17.78 15.91
N THR A 86 3.38 18.04 15.76
CA THR A 86 4.35 16.98 15.48
C THR A 86 4.72 16.35 16.82
N LEU A 87 4.21 15.15 17.07
CA LEU A 87 4.55 14.35 18.24
C LEU A 87 5.41 13.17 17.81
N ASP A 88 6.29 12.70 18.67
CA ASP A 88 6.97 11.43 18.44
C ASP A 88 6.02 10.28 18.76
N SER A 89 5.84 9.39 17.80
CA SER A 89 5.16 8.11 18.00
C SER A 89 6.05 6.98 17.51
N VAL A 90 6.01 5.85 18.22
CA VAL A 90 6.70 4.63 17.77
C VAL A 90 6.12 4.21 16.43
N GLY A 91 6.99 4.00 15.44
CA GLY A 91 6.58 3.66 14.08
C GLY A 91 6.20 4.86 13.20
N GLY A 92 6.66 6.07 13.52
CA GLY A 92 6.50 7.20 12.58
C GLY A 92 7.12 6.91 11.21
N GLY A 93 6.45 7.37 10.15
CA GLY A 93 6.80 7.10 8.74
C GLY A 93 6.07 5.90 8.09
N ILE A 94 5.43 5.04 8.88
CA ILE A 94 4.78 3.81 8.37
C ILE A 94 3.58 4.11 7.45
N CYS A 95 2.80 5.16 7.75
CA CYS A 95 1.67 5.56 6.90
C CYS A 95 2.09 5.95 5.47
N GLN A 96 3.34 6.39 5.27
CA GLN A 96 3.85 6.62 3.93
C GLN A 96 3.96 5.30 3.16
N VAL A 97 4.40 4.21 3.80
CA VAL A 97 4.54 2.89 3.16
C VAL A 97 3.17 2.33 2.75
N SER A 98 2.16 2.44 3.62
CA SER A 98 0.79 2.04 3.27
C SER A 98 0.20 2.94 2.18
N SER A 99 0.46 4.25 2.20
CA SER A 99 0.01 5.17 1.14
C SER A 99 0.64 4.83 -0.21
N SER A 100 1.95 4.52 -0.26
CA SER A 100 2.63 4.11 -1.49
C SER A 100 2.09 2.77 -2.01
N LEU A 101 1.80 1.81 -1.12
CA LEU A 101 1.16 0.55 -1.50
C LEU A 101 -0.27 0.78 -2.03
N TYR A 102 -1.06 1.61 -1.37
CA TYR A 102 -2.42 1.94 -1.81
C TYR A 102 -2.44 2.50 -3.23
N ASN A 103 -1.53 3.42 -3.56
CA ASN A 103 -1.43 3.95 -4.92
C ASN A 103 -1.00 2.90 -5.95
N ALA A 104 0.02 2.09 -5.64
CA ALA A 104 0.42 1.00 -6.52
C ALA A 104 -0.74 0.01 -6.72
N ALA A 105 -1.52 -0.27 -5.68
CA ALA A 105 -2.69 -1.14 -5.74
C ALA A 105 -3.81 -0.56 -6.62
N LEU A 106 -4.14 0.73 -6.46
CA LEU A 106 -5.12 1.43 -7.30
C LEU A 106 -4.74 1.35 -8.78
N LEU A 107 -3.48 1.64 -9.10
CA LEU A 107 -2.93 1.60 -10.45
C LEU A 107 -2.86 0.18 -11.03
N ALA A 108 -2.68 -0.83 -10.18
CA ALA A 108 -2.68 -2.24 -10.58
C ALA A 108 -4.08 -2.85 -10.68
N GLY A 109 -5.14 -2.12 -10.33
CA GLY A 109 -6.50 -2.64 -10.39
C GLY A 109 -6.87 -3.56 -9.22
N LEU A 110 -6.09 -3.59 -8.14
CA LEU A 110 -6.51 -4.23 -6.89
C LEU A 110 -7.74 -3.52 -6.33
N GLU A 111 -8.53 -4.27 -5.57
CA GLU A 111 -9.73 -3.76 -4.92
C GLU A 111 -9.43 -3.35 -3.47
N VAL A 112 -9.97 -2.21 -3.07
CA VAL A 112 -9.76 -1.64 -1.73
C VAL A 112 -10.88 -2.13 -0.83
N VAL A 113 -10.55 -3.02 0.09
CA VAL A 113 -11.51 -3.58 1.06
C VAL A 113 -11.62 -2.67 2.28
N GLU A 114 -10.49 -2.09 2.70
CA GLU A 114 -10.42 -1.15 3.81
C GLU A 114 -9.32 -0.13 3.52
N ARG A 115 -9.65 1.15 3.71
CA ARG A 115 -8.69 2.26 3.68
C ARG A 115 -9.26 3.40 4.51
N HIS A 116 -8.38 4.07 5.25
CA HIS A 116 -8.73 5.25 6.04
C HIS A 116 -7.89 6.45 5.57
N PRO A 117 -8.49 7.61 5.29
CA PRO A 117 -7.72 8.82 5.02
C PRO A 117 -7.08 9.35 6.31
N HIS A 118 -6.02 10.14 6.17
CA HIS A 118 -5.54 11.01 7.23
C HIS A 118 -6.55 12.12 7.46
N TYR A 119 -6.59 12.63 8.69
CA TYR A 119 -7.43 13.77 9.05
C TYR A 119 -7.05 15.08 8.33
N ARG A 120 -5.77 15.22 7.97
CA ARG A 120 -5.19 16.34 7.23
C ARG A 120 -4.42 15.83 6.03
N GLN A 121 -4.19 16.72 5.07
CA GLN A 121 -3.33 16.42 3.93
C GLN A 121 -1.91 16.08 4.41
N VAL A 122 -1.33 15.04 3.81
CA VAL A 122 0.07 14.65 4.04
C VAL A 122 0.88 14.98 2.80
N GLU A 123 2.15 15.33 2.98
CA GLU A 123 3.01 15.76 1.87
C GLU A 123 3.47 14.60 0.97
N SER A 124 3.46 13.36 1.49
CA SER A 124 4.03 12.22 0.78
C SER A 124 3.23 11.77 -0.45
N VAL A 125 1.95 12.13 -0.54
CA VAL A 125 1.04 11.75 -1.63
C VAL A 125 -0.06 12.80 -1.80
N PRO A 126 -0.69 12.93 -2.99
CA PRO A 126 -1.81 13.84 -3.17
C PRO A 126 -3.02 13.52 -2.25
N PRO A 127 -3.86 14.50 -1.92
CA PRO A 127 -5.08 14.28 -1.15
C PRO A 127 -5.98 13.21 -1.77
N GLY A 128 -6.55 12.33 -0.95
CA GLY A 128 -7.36 11.19 -1.41
C GLY A 128 -6.55 9.95 -1.75
N LEU A 129 -5.23 10.09 -1.89
CA LEU A 129 -4.30 9.01 -2.27
C LEU A 129 -3.45 8.52 -1.09
N ASP A 130 -3.78 8.91 0.14
CA ASP A 130 -3.12 8.49 1.37
C ASP A 130 -3.83 7.29 2.01
N ALA A 131 -3.15 6.52 2.85
CA ALA A 131 -3.77 5.43 3.61
C ALA A 131 -3.17 5.36 5.01
N THR A 132 -3.97 5.74 6.01
CA THR A 132 -3.59 5.65 7.42
C THR A 132 -3.66 4.22 7.89
N VAL A 133 -2.66 3.81 8.67
CA VAL A 133 -2.64 2.51 9.35
C VAL A 133 -2.27 2.69 10.81
N TRP A 134 -3.02 2.02 11.67
CA TRP A 134 -2.77 1.93 13.11
C TRP A 134 -3.09 0.51 13.56
N TYR A 135 -2.11 -0.19 14.12
CA TYR A 135 -2.29 -1.60 14.48
C TYR A 135 -3.44 -1.76 15.49
N GLY A 136 -4.45 -2.56 15.12
CA GLY A 136 -5.66 -2.78 15.93
C GLY A 136 -6.77 -1.75 15.76
N LEU A 137 -6.57 -0.64 15.03
CA LEU A 137 -7.60 0.41 14.84
C LEU A 137 -7.90 0.73 13.37
N ALA A 138 -6.89 0.82 12.50
CA ALA A 138 -7.05 1.19 11.10
C ALA A 138 -6.09 0.38 10.22
N ASP A 139 -6.59 -0.24 9.16
CA ASP A 139 -5.79 -1.06 8.26
C ASP A 139 -5.91 -0.64 6.80
N LEU A 140 -4.94 -1.06 6.00
CA LEU A 140 -5.07 -1.08 4.54
C LEU A 140 -5.27 -2.53 4.12
N ARG A 141 -6.47 -2.83 3.62
CA ARG A 141 -6.83 -4.17 3.16
C ARG A 141 -7.14 -4.17 1.68
N LEU A 142 -6.51 -5.08 0.95
CA LEU A 142 -6.55 -5.13 -0.51
C LEU A 142 -6.96 -6.54 -0.96
N ARG A 143 -7.98 -6.64 -1.82
CA ARG A 143 -8.36 -7.90 -2.45
C ARG A 143 -7.74 -8.00 -3.82
N ASN A 144 -7.16 -9.16 -4.14
CA ASN A 144 -6.71 -9.49 -5.49
C ASN A 144 -7.89 -10.00 -6.33
N PRO A 145 -8.40 -9.23 -7.31
CA PRO A 145 -9.51 -9.67 -8.14
C PRO A 145 -9.08 -10.60 -9.28
N PHE A 146 -7.78 -10.79 -9.50
CA PHE A 146 -7.27 -11.54 -10.64
C PHE A 146 -7.32 -13.05 -10.40
N PRO A 147 -7.44 -13.87 -11.46
CA PRO A 147 -7.39 -15.33 -11.35
C PRO A 147 -5.95 -15.88 -11.19
N TRP A 148 -4.97 -15.00 -10.96
CA TRP A 148 -3.57 -15.35 -10.65
C TRP A 148 -3.09 -14.54 -9.44
N PRO A 149 -2.05 -15.00 -8.71
CA PRO A 149 -1.52 -14.27 -7.58
C PRO A 149 -0.81 -13.01 -8.05
N VAL A 150 -0.82 -12.01 -7.20
CA VAL A 150 0.04 -10.83 -7.37
C VAL A 150 1.10 -10.82 -6.29
N ARG A 151 2.29 -10.39 -6.64
CA ARG A 151 3.41 -10.20 -5.70
C ARG A 151 3.61 -8.72 -5.47
N LEU A 152 3.70 -8.33 -4.20
CA LEU A 152 4.12 -7.00 -3.81
C LEU A 152 5.65 -6.94 -3.82
N ARG A 153 6.20 -5.87 -4.41
CA ARG A 153 7.64 -5.58 -4.39
C ARG A 153 7.87 -4.20 -3.81
N PHE A 154 8.72 -4.12 -2.80
CA PHE A 154 9.11 -2.87 -2.14
C PHE A 154 10.61 -2.70 -2.26
N GLN A 155 11.05 -1.52 -2.71
CA GLN A 155 12.46 -1.19 -2.82
C GLN A 155 12.70 0.23 -2.31
N ILE A 156 13.82 0.43 -1.63
CA ILE A 156 14.34 1.76 -1.33
C ILE A 156 15.61 1.93 -2.17
N ARG A 157 15.62 2.95 -3.03
CA ARG A 157 16.80 3.32 -3.84
C ARG A 157 17.14 4.77 -3.56
N GLY A 158 18.29 5.01 -2.93
CA GLY A 158 18.64 6.34 -2.44
C GLY A 158 17.57 6.86 -1.49
N GLN A 159 16.96 8.00 -1.83
CA GLN A 159 15.90 8.66 -1.07
C GLN A 159 14.52 8.45 -1.69
N THR A 160 14.30 7.31 -2.36
CA THR A 160 13.02 7.00 -3.01
C THR A 160 12.51 5.64 -2.55
N LEU A 161 11.26 5.61 -2.08
CA LEU A 161 10.50 4.38 -1.88
C LEU A 161 9.77 4.04 -3.18
N ILE A 162 9.97 2.83 -3.68
CA ILE A 162 9.38 2.29 -4.89
C ILE A 162 8.54 1.08 -4.51
N VAL A 163 7.25 1.12 -4.83
CA VAL A 163 6.32 0.02 -4.60
C VAL A 163 5.77 -0.43 -5.94
N SER A 164 5.85 -1.74 -6.21
CA SER A 164 5.35 -2.34 -7.44
C SER A 164 4.41 -3.50 -7.13
N VAL A 165 3.38 -3.63 -7.94
CA VAL A 165 2.53 -4.82 -7.98
C VAL A 165 2.91 -5.62 -9.21
N LEU A 166 3.33 -6.86 -8.99
CA LEU A 166 3.77 -7.76 -10.05
C LEU A 166 2.71 -8.85 -10.27
N GLY A 167 2.37 -9.10 -11.53
CA GLY A 167 1.43 -10.13 -11.96
C GLY A 167 2.13 -11.22 -12.77
N ARG A 168 1.32 -12.10 -13.39
CA ARG A 168 1.80 -13.19 -14.23
C ARG A 168 2.32 -12.67 -15.58
N GLY A 169 3.52 -13.09 -15.96
CA GLY A 169 4.28 -12.66 -17.14
C GLY A 169 3.55 -12.83 -18.47
N SER A 170 2.73 -13.88 -18.58
CA SER A 170 2.04 -14.27 -19.81
C SER A 170 0.69 -13.62 -20.07
N HIS A 171 0.18 -12.77 -19.17
CA HIS A 171 -1.09 -12.08 -19.36
C HIS A 171 -0.88 -10.56 -19.52
N PRO A 172 -1.44 -9.94 -20.57
CA PRO A 172 -1.45 -8.49 -20.66
C PRO A 172 -2.12 -7.93 -19.40
N ALA A 173 -1.54 -6.87 -18.84
CA ALA A 173 -2.18 -6.15 -17.75
C ALA A 173 -3.60 -5.75 -18.20
N PRO A 174 -4.64 -5.98 -17.38
CA PRO A 174 -5.99 -5.55 -17.74
C PRO A 174 -5.97 -4.04 -18.02
N ALA A 175 -6.79 -3.59 -18.97
CA ALA A 175 -6.96 -2.17 -19.23
C ALA A 175 -7.67 -1.54 -18.02
N ILE A 176 -6.90 -0.93 -17.12
CA ILE A 176 -7.40 -0.32 -15.91
C ILE A 176 -7.79 1.14 -16.22
N PRO A 177 -9.05 1.55 -15.99
CA PRO A 177 -9.44 2.94 -16.18
C PRO A 177 -8.58 3.88 -15.31
N PRO A 178 -8.28 5.08 -15.80
CA PRO A 178 -7.43 6.02 -15.07
C PRO A 178 -8.06 6.42 -13.73
N ILE A 179 -7.20 6.69 -12.75
CA ILE A 179 -7.59 7.30 -11.49
C ILE A 179 -7.78 8.80 -11.69
N ARG A 180 -8.91 9.33 -11.23
CA ARG A 180 -9.20 10.76 -11.20
C ARG A 180 -9.46 11.19 -9.76
N VAL A 181 -8.89 12.33 -9.37
CA VAL A 181 -9.11 12.95 -8.06
C VAL A 181 -9.82 14.27 -8.27
N GLU A 182 -10.95 14.46 -7.61
CA GLU A 182 -11.72 15.71 -7.61
C GLU A 182 -11.68 16.31 -6.21
N GLN A 183 -11.33 17.59 -6.12
CA GLN A 183 -11.28 18.30 -4.85
C GLN A 183 -12.30 19.44 -4.84
N ARG A 184 -13.03 19.56 -3.74
CA ARG A 184 -14.03 20.62 -3.53
C ARG A 184 -13.87 21.19 -2.14
N ARG A 185 -13.64 22.50 -2.04
CA ARG A 185 -13.71 23.19 -0.76
C ARG A 185 -15.15 23.21 -0.26
N LEU A 186 -15.39 22.69 0.94
CA LEU A 186 -16.72 22.66 1.57
C LEU A 186 -17.00 23.97 2.32
N ASP A 187 -16.00 24.40 3.08
CA ASP A 187 -16.01 25.61 3.89
C ASP A 187 -14.55 26.09 4.06
N PRO A 188 -14.28 27.23 4.73
CA PRO A 188 -12.92 27.72 4.90
C PRO A 188 -11.95 26.72 5.56
N GLN A 189 -12.47 25.79 6.38
CA GLN A 189 -11.70 24.85 7.18
C GLN A 189 -11.69 23.42 6.63
N HIS A 190 -12.49 23.10 5.60
CA HIS A 190 -12.63 21.72 5.13
C HIS A 190 -12.57 21.57 3.62
N LEU A 191 -11.88 20.51 3.20
CA LEU A 191 -11.76 20.04 1.83
C LEU A 191 -12.41 18.66 1.69
N GLN A 192 -13.34 18.51 0.74
CA GLN A 192 -13.80 17.21 0.28
C GLN A 192 -12.95 16.75 -0.89
N VAL A 193 -12.53 15.49 -0.88
CA VAL A 193 -11.79 14.88 -1.99
C VAL A 193 -12.46 13.59 -2.39
N SER A 194 -12.75 13.41 -3.67
CA SER A 194 -13.34 12.19 -4.22
C SER A 194 -12.38 11.54 -5.20
N VAL A 195 -12.17 10.23 -5.05
CA VAL A 195 -11.32 9.43 -5.93
C VAL A 195 -12.19 8.55 -6.79
N TYR A 196 -11.92 8.51 -8.09
CA TYR A 196 -12.67 7.73 -9.07
C TYR A 196 -11.76 6.82 -9.88
N ARG A 197 -12.31 5.68 -10.32
CA ARG A 197 -11.77 4.84 -11.39
C ARG A 197 -12.78 4.84 -12.54
N GLY A 198 -12.44 5.51 -13.64
CA GLY A 198 -13.42 5.79 -14.69
C GLY A 198 -14.60 6.61 -14.15
N ASN A 199 -15.78 5.99 -14.08
CA ASN A 199 -17.02 6.60 -13.56
C ASN A 199 -17.38 6.12 -12.15
N GLU A 200 -16.69 5.11 -11.62
CA GLU A 200 -16.94 4.59 -10.27
C GLU A 200 -16.21 5.44 -9.24
N ARG A 201 -16.92 5.88 -8.20
CA ARG A 201 -16.32 6.59 -7.06
C ARG A 201 -15.78 5.56 -6.05
N LEU A 202 -14.47 5.53 -5.89
CA LEU A 202 -13.78 4.63 -4.95
C LEU A 202 -13.80 5.17 -3.51
N SER A 203 -13.67 6.49 -3.33
CA SER A 203 -13.71 7.10 -2.01
C SER A 203 -14.21 8.54 -2.06
N GLN A 204 -14.66 9.04 -0.90
CA GLN A 204 -14.96 10.43 -0.65
C GLN A 204 -14.51 10.77 0.78
N ASP A 205 -13.46 11.56 0.88
CA ASP A 205 -12.82 11.92 2.14
C ASP A 205 -13.09 13.38 2.48
N ARG A 206 -12.99 13.71 3.77
CA ARG A 206 -13.00 15.07 4.29
C ARG A 206 -11.70 15.34 5.04
N TYR A 207 -10.94 16.33 4.59
CA TYR A 207 -9.72 16.80 5.25
C TYR A 207 -9.98 18.15 5.90
N VAL A 208 -9.29 18.41 7.01
CA VAL A 208 -9.11 19.79 7.48
C VAL A 208 -8.15 20.50 6.54
N ALA A 209 -8.57 21.66 6.04
CA ALA A 209 -7.74 22.52 5.21
C ALA A 209 -6.54 23.06 6.02
N PRO A 210 -5.38 23.26 5.38
CA PRO A 210 -4.22 23.87 6.03
C PRO A 210 -4.53 25.27 6.57
#